data_AF-A0A154IFI5-F1
#
_entry.id   AF-A0A154IFI5-F1
#
_cell.length_a   1.000
_cell.length_b   1.000
_cell.length_c   1.000
_cell.angle_alpha   90.00
_cell.angle_beta   90.00
_cell.angle_gamma   90.00
#
_symmetry.space_group_name_H-M   'P 1'
#
loop_
_entity.id
_entity.type
_entity.pdbx_description
1 polymer ?
#
loop_
_entity_poly.entity_id
_entity_poly.type
_entity_poly.pdbx_seq_one_letter_code
_entity_poly.pdbx_strand_id
1 'polypeptide(L)'
;MEKEGGQNMRLLGEGVPFVSGIDTPEIGSHAKCMKERKLALIAKGRLKELLAEKGLRVVFSGAVDKTESHRPLVNIYRANGEEIGKQLLKEGFARTWSPKQRNDWCHDGNDRA
;
A
#
# COMPACT_ATOMS: atom_id res chain seq x y z
N MET A 1 27.91 15.02 -3.48
CA MET A 1 26.47 14.77 -3.72
C MET A 1 26.11 13.55 -2.91
N GLU A 2 25.76 13.76 -1.64
CA GLU A 2 25.34 12.68 -0.75
C GLU A 2 24.11 12.04 -1.36
N LYS A 3 24.16 10.72 -1.61
CA LYS A 3 22.95 9.97 -1.84
C LYS A 3 22.22 9.98 -0.49
N GLU A 4 21.18 10.79 -0.35
CA GLU A 4 20.19 10.57 0.70
C GLU A 4 19.73 9.11 0.57
N GLY A 5 20.10 8.29 1.55
CA GLY A 5 19.80 6.85 1.58
C GLY A 5 18.32 6.61 1.83
N GLY A 6 17.48 6.93 0.86
CA GLY A 6 16.05 6.66 0.93
C GLY A 6 15.79 5.15 0.97
N GLN A 7 15.12 4.67 2.01
CA GLN A 7 14.69 3.29 2.13
C GLN A 7 13.25 3.16 1.65
N ASN A 8 13.01 2.30 0.67
CA ASN A 8 11.66 1.91 0.28
C ASN A 8 11.07 0.99 1.36
N MET A 9 9.85 1.28 1.80
CA MET A 9 9.09 0.51 2.78
C MET A 9 7.81 -0.04 2.15
N ARG A 10 7.24 -1.07 2.75
CA ARG A 10 5.96 -1.64 2.33
C ARG A 10 4.95 -1.59 3.48
N LEU A 11 3.79 -1.02 3.20
CA LEU A 11 2.69 -0.95 4.16
C LEU A 11 2.05 -2.32 4.37
N LEU A 12 1.75 -2.65 5.63
CA LEU A 12 1.00 -3.85 6.02
C LEU A 12 -0.50 -3.56 6.18
N GLY A 13 -0.88 -2.35 6.57
CA GLY A 13 -2.29 -2.03 6.82
C GLY A 13 -2.90 -2.78 8.00
N GLU A 14 -2.18 -2.84 9.13
CA GLU A 14 -2.45 -3.72 10.29
C GLU A 14 -2.40 -5.23 9.97
N GLY A 15 -1.96 -5.62 8.78
CA GLY A 15 -1.74 -7.01 8.40
C GLY A 15 -0.60 -7.68 9.18
N VAL A 16 -0.56 -9.01 9.08
CA VAL A 16 0.47 -9.86 9.67
C VAL A 16 1.48 -10.26 8.58
N PRO A 17 2.79 -10.04 8.78
CA PRO A 17 3.81 -10.41 7.80
C PRO A 17 3.61 -11.80 7.22
N PHE A 18 3.58 -11.88 5.88
CA PHE A 18 3.42 -13.12 5.10
C PHE A 18 2.07 -13.86 5.28
N VAL A 19 1.13 -13.31 6.04
CA VAL A 19 -0.21 -13.89 6.27
C VAL A 19 -1.28 -12.99 5.66
N SER A 20 -1.23 -11.69 5.95
CA SER A 20 -2.17 -10.70 5.46
C SER A 20 -1.51 -9.33 5.28
N GLY A 21 -2.13 -8.49 4.47
CA GLY A 21 -1.68 -7.11 4.32
C GLY A 21 -2.58 -6.32 3.39
N ILE A 22 -1.98 -5.34 2.72
CA ILE A 22 -2.65 -4.57 1.67
C ILE A 22 -1.95 -4.74 0.33
N ASP A 23 -2.76 -4.62 -0.71
CA ASP A 23 -2.36 -4.61 -2.10
C ASP A 23 -2.95 -3.36 -2.75
N THR A 24 -2.14 -2.63 -3.50
CA THR A 24 -2.56 -1.45 -4.25
C THR A 24 -2.35 -1.71 -5.75
N PRO A 25 -3.12 -1.08 -6.65
CA PRO A 25 -2.94 -1.26 -8.08
C PRO A 25 -1.52 -0.86 -8.52
N GLU A 26 -0.97 -1.58 -9.49
CA GLU A 26 0.42 -1.37 -9.93
C GLU A 26 0.58 -0.14 -10.84
N ILE A 27 1.73 0.54 -10.74
CA ILE A 27 2.06 1.72 -11.57
C ILE A 27 2.95 1.31 -12.75
N GLY A 28 2.79 2.01 -13.88
CA GLY A 28 3.76 1.98 -14.97
C GLY A 28 3.70 0.71 -15.82
N SER A 29 4.86 0.13 -16.12
CA SER A 29 4.99 -1.08 -16.96
C SER A 29 4.48 -2.36 -16.29
N HIS A 30 4.24 -2.33 -14.98
CA HIS A 30 3.68 -3.47 -14.24
C HIS A 30 2.14 -3.47 -14.24
N ALA A 31 1.49 -2.35 -14.61
CA ALA A 31 0.05 -2.31 -14.78
C ALA A 31 -0.37 -3.14 -15.99
N LYS A 32 -1.32 -4.05 -15.80
CA LYS A 32 -1.83 -4.95 -16.85
C LYS A 32 -2.84 -4.28 -17.77
N CYS A 33 -3.37 -3.12 -17.38
CA CYS A 33 -4.34 -2.37 -18.17
C CYS A 33 -4.38 -0.88 -17.77
N MET A 34 -5.05 -0.08 -18.61
CA MET A 34 -5.22 1.35 -18.38
C MET A 34 -6.06 1.68 -17.13
N LYS A 35 -7.02 0.83 -16.78
CA LYS A 35 -7.84 1.00 -15.57
C LYS A 35 -6.98 0.90 -14.30
N GLU A 36 -6.22 -0.18 -14.17
CA GLU A 36 -5.28 -0.39 -13.06
C GLU A 36 -4.31 0.79 -12.94
N ARG A 37 -3.71 1.23 -14.05
CA ARG A 37 -2.78 2.38 -14.04
C ARG A 37 -3.43 3.66 -13.52
N LYS A 38 -4.69 3.94 -13.89
CA LYS A 38 -5.43 5.11 -13.37
C LYS A 38 -5.70 4.98 -11.88
N LEU A 39 -6.18 3.81 -11.43
CA LEU A 39 -6.41 3.54 -10.01
C LEU A 39 -5.13 3.67 -9.19
N ALA A 40 -4.00 3.18 -9.71
CA ALA A 40 -2.69 3.27 -9.07
C ALA A 40 -2.24 4.72 -8.84
N LEU A 41 -2.49 5.60 -9.82
CA LEU A 41 -2.16 7.03 -9.69
C LEU A 41 -3.05 7.72 -8.65
N ILE A 42 -4.33 7.36 -8.57
CA ILE A 42 -5.26 7.90 -7.58
C ILE A 42 -4.84 7.42 -6.17
N ALA A 43 -4.59 6.12 -6.00
CA ALA A 43 -4.11 5.55 -4.74
C ALA A 43 -2.79 6.18 -4.28
N LYS A 44 -1.86 6.42 -5.21
CA LYS A 44 -0.61 7.15 -4.93
C LYS A 44 -0.85 8.58 -4.48
N GLY A 45 -1.75 9.29 -5.14
CA GLY A 45 -2.15 10.65 -4.76
C GLY A 45 -2.69 10.68 -3.34
N ARG A 46 -3.62 9.77 -3.03
CA ARG A 46 -4.20 9.67 -1.69
C ARG A 46 -3.17 9.33 -0.63
N LEU A 47 -2.29 8.37 -0.88
CA LEU A 47 -1.21 8.04 0.05
C LEU A 47 -0.30 9.25 0.30
N LYS A 48 0.02 10.03 -0.74
CA LYS A 48 0.83 11.25 -0.59
C LYS A 48 0.16 12.28 0.31
N GLU A 49 -1.16 12.47 0.20
CA GLU A 49 -1.92 13.36 1.08
C GLU A 49 -1.84 12.92 2.55
N LEU A 50 -2.05 11.62 2.82
CA LEU A 50 -1.98 11.06 4.16
C LEU A 50 -0.56 11.17 4.76
N LEU A 51 0.47 10.98 3.93
CA LEU A 51 1.88 11.11 4.33
C LEU A 51 2.33 12.57 4.53
N ALA A 52 1.59 13.55 4.04
CA ALA A 52 1.88 14.97 4.26
C ALA A 52 1.37 15.47 5.62
N GLU A 53 0.59 14.67 6.34
CA GLU A 53 0.12 14.99 7.68
C GLU A 53 1.28 15.05 8.69
N LYS A 54 1.13 15.89 9.72
CA LYS A 54 2.10 15.99 10.81
C LYS A 54 1.80 14.95 11.90
N GLY A 55 2.85 14.52 12.59
CA GLY A 55 2.72 13.60 13.74
C GLY A 55 2.50 12.14 13.34
N LEU A 56 2.92 11.75 12.15
CA LEU A 56 2.91 10.35 11.72
C LEU A 56 3.91 9.52 12.52
N ARG A 57 3.50 8.30 12.86
CA ARG A 57 4.33 7.32 13.56
C ARG A 57 4.48 6.08 12.70
N VAL A 58 5.71 5.81 12.28
CA VAL A 58 6.07 4.59 11.56
C VAL A 58 6.41 3.49 12.55
N VAL A 59 5.82 2.31 12.39
CA VAL A 59 6.05 1.14 13.24
C VAL A 59 6.55 0.00 12.37
N PHE A 60 7.78 -0.43 12.62
CA PHE A 60 8.35 -1.60 11.96
C PHE A 60 7.77 -2.88 12.56
N SER A 61 7.37 -3.82 11.70
CA SER A 61 6.81 -5.11 12.13
C SER A 61 7.85 -6.12 12.61
N GLY A 62 9.15 -5.85 12.43
CA GLY A 62 10.22 -6.81 12.67
C GLY A 62 10.54 -7.70 11.46
N ALA A 63 9.79 -7.59 10.36
CA ALA A 63 9.97 -8.39 9.16
C ALA A 63 10.24 -7.53 7.92
N VAL A 64 11.05 -8.05 7.00
CA VAL A 64 11.26 -7.51 5.67
C VAL A 64 10.58 -8.40 4.64
N ASP A 65 10.19 -7.84 3.48
CA ASP A 65 9.70 -8.69 2.41
C ASP A 65 10.81 -9.64 1.88
N LYS A 66 10.38 -10.76 1.29
CA LYS A 66 11.28 -11.79 0.76
C LYS A 66 11.72 -11.51 -0.68
N THR A 67 11.52 -10.28 -1.15
CA THR A 67 12.00 -9.87 -2.48
C THR A 67 13.45 -9.44 -2.40
N GLU A 68 14.14 -9.32 -3.53
CA GLU A 68 15.52 -8.83 -3.60
C GLU A 68 15.69 -7.44 -2.96
N SER A 69 14.61 -6.66 -2.91
CA SER A 69 14.62 -5.31 -2.33
C SER A 69 14.54 -5.29 -0.79
N HIS A 70 14.25 -6.42 -0.15
CA HIS A 70 14.18 -6.58 1.32
C HIS A 70 13.51 -5.41 2.05
N ARG A 71 12.37 -4.95 1.54
CA ARG A 71 11.73 -3.75 2.09
C ARG A 71 11.18 -4.01 3.48
N PRO A 72 11.42 -3.12 4.46
CA PRO A 72 10.77 -3.19 5.76
C PRO A 72 9.26 -3.19 5.62
N LEU A 73 8.62 -4.15 6.29
CA LEU A 73 7.17 -4.21 6.43
C LEU A 73 6.75 -3.33 7.62
N VAL A 74 5.97 -2.30 7.36
CA VAL A 74 5.65 -1.25 8.34
C VAL A 74 4.15 -0.96 8.40
N ASN A 75 3.71 -0.40 9.52
CA ASN A 75 2.42 0.29 9.65
C ASN A 75 2.69 1.77 9.92
N ILE A 76 1.85 2.65 9.38
CA ILE A 76 1.97 4.09 9.63
C ILE A 76 0.69 4.56 10.28
N TYR A 77 0.83 5.13 11.48
CA TYR A 77 -0.28 5.64 12.26
C TYR A 77 -0.30 7.16 12.19
N ARG A 78 -1.50 7.71 12.02
CA ARG A 78 -1.79 9.13 12.15
C ARG A 78 -1.77 9.55 13.62
N ALA A 79 -1.73 10.86 13.88
CA ALA A 79 -1.73 11.39 15.24
C ALA A 79 -2.98 11.01 16.05
N ASN A 80 -4.11 10.76 15.38
CA ASN A 80 -5.35 10.29 15.97
C ASN A 80 -5.39 8.77 16.22
N GLY A 81 -4.31 8.04 15.90
CA GLY A 81 -4.21 6.59 16.06
C GLY A 81 -4.74 5.75 14.90
N GLU A 82 -5.29 6.35 13.85
CA GLU A 82 -5.75 5.61 12.66
C GLU A 82 -4.57 5.15 11.80
N GLU A 83 -4.61 3.90 11.34
CA GLU A 83 -3.57 3.32 10.48
C GLU A 83 -3.85 3.63 9.00
N ILE A 84 -2.83 4.10 8.28
CA ILE A 84 -2.95 4.58 6.89
C ILE A 84 -3.33 3.47 5.92
N GLY A 85 -2.72 2.29 5.99
CA GLY A 85 -3.05 1.17 5.11
C GLY A 85 -4.50 0.70 5.28
N LYS A 86 -5.02 0.72 6.50
CA LYS A 86 -6.43 0.45 6.80
C LYS A 86 -7.35 1.53 6.27
N GLN A 87 -6.93 2.80 6.30
CA GLN A 87 -7.69 3.85 5.65
C GLN A 87 -7.75 3.64 4.14
N LEU A 88 -6.63 3.26 3.50
CA LEU A 88 -6.61 2.94 2.06
C LEU A 88 -7.54 1.77 1.71
N LEU A 89 -7.63 0.75 2.57
CA LEU A 89 -8.61 -0.34 2.42
C LEU A 89 -10.04 0.19 2.50
N LYS A 90 -10.35 1.00 3.53
CA LYS A 90 -11.69 1.56 3.76
C LYS A 90 -12.14 2.48 2.63
N GLU A 91 -11.22 3.26 2.07
CA GLU A 91 -11.48 4.18 0.95
C GLU A 91 -11.46 3.49 -0.42
N GLY A 92 -11.12 2.20 -0.50
CA GLY A 92 -11.09 1.44 -1.75
C GLY A 92 -9.87 1.67 -2.63
N PHE A 93 -8.83 2.34 -2.10
CA PHE A 93 -7.54 2.53 -2.79
C PHE A 93 -6.60 1.34 -2.66
N ALA A 94 -6.90 0.43 -1.74
CA ALA A 94 -6.22 -0.83 -1.55
C ALA A 94 -7.22 -1.97 -1.36
N ARG A 95 -6.74 -3.19 -1.55
CA ARG A 95 -7.45 -4.44 -1.25
C ARG A 95 -6.68 -5.24 -0.24
N THR A 96 -7.39 -6.09 0.50
CA THR A 96 -6.73 -7.04 1.37
C THR A 96 -5.84 -7.96 0.55
N TRP A 97 -4.59 -8.08 0.95
CA TRP A 97 -3.63 -9.02 0.40
C TRP A 97 -3.59 -10.27 1.27
N SER A 98 -3.55 -11.45 0.65
CA SER A 98 -3.19 -12.70 1.31
C SER A 98 -2.48 -13.64 0.31
N PRO A 99 -1.67 -14.61 0.76
CA PRO A 99 -0.92 -15.50 -0.14
C PRO A 99 -1.77 -16.28 -1.14
N LYS A 100 -3.04 -16.53 -0.83
CA LYS A 100 -3.98 -17.31 -1.66
C LYS A 100 -4.90 -16.43 -2.51
N GLN A 101 -4.91 -15.12 -2.29
CA GLN A 101 -5.81 -14.19 -2.96
C GLN A 101 -5.06 -13.42 -4.04
N ARG A 102 -5.64 -13.38 -5.24
CA ARG A 102 -5.17 -12.50 -6.31
C ARG A 102 -6.15 -11.33 -6.42
N ASN A 103 -5.62 -10.11 -6.38
CA ASN A 103 -6.40 -8.92 -6.65
C ASN A 103 -6.18 -8.54 -8.12
N ASP A 104 -7.24 -8.66 -8.92
CA ASP A 104 -7.24 -8.17 -10.30
C ASP A 104 -7.81 -6.75 -10.32
N TRP A 105 -6.98 -5.78 -10.73
CA TRP A 105 -7.35 -4.37 -10.81
C TRP A 105 -7.84 -3.97 -12.21
N CYS A 106 -7.83 -4.89 -13.17
CA CYS A 106 -8.33 -4.67 -14.52
C CYS A 106 -9.80 -5.01 -14.65
N HIS A 107 -10.26 -6.06 -13.95
CA HIS A 107 -11.63 -6.54 -14.01
C HIS A 107 -12.28 -6.49 -12.64
N ASP A 108 -12.54 -5.28 -12.17
CA ASP A 108 -13.49 -5.09 -11.08
C ASP A 108 -14.91 -5.08 -11.62
N GLY A 109 -15.45 -6.28 -11.73
CA GLY A 109 -16.88 -6.54 -11.81
C GLY A 109 -17.52 -6.28 -10.45
N ASN A 110 -18.00 -5.05 -10.26
CA ASN A 110 -19.25 -4.78 -9.57
C ASN A 110 -19.76 -3.39 -9.98
N ASP A 111 -20.08 -3.25 -11.27
CA ASP A 111 -21.14 -2.32 -11.69
C ASP A 111 -22.47 -2.86 -11.12
N ARG A 112 -22.71 -2.62 -9.82
CA ARG A 112 -24.06 -2.58 -9.28
C ARG A 112 -24.42 -1.12 -9.10
N ALA A 113 -24.86 -0.53 -10.19
CA ALA A 113 -25.86 0.53 -10.22
C ALA A 113 -27.11 -0.07 -10.85
#